data_AF-A0A1G1YZ80-F1
#
_entry.id   AF-A0A1G1YZ80-F1
#
_cell.length_a   1.000
_cell.length_b   1.000
_cell.length_c   1.000
_cell.angle_alpha   90.00
_cell.angle_beta   90.00
_cell.angle_gamma   90.00
#
_symmetry.space_group_name_H-M   'P 1'
#
loop_
_entity.id
_entity.type
_entity.pdbx_description
1 polymer ?
#
loop_
_entity_poly.entity_id
_entity_poly.type
_entity_poly.pdbx_seq_one_letter_code
_entity_poly.pdbx_strand_id
1 'polypeptide(L)' 'MDGKMTHVVAWTLVMVGGLNWGLVGLGGFMGSDWNVVHMVLGSWMQLEAIVYVVVGLSTVYLIAGHKKNCRMCNP' A
#
# COMPACT_ATOMS: atom_id res chain seq x y z
N MET A 1 -11.75 10.81 -14.47
CA MET A 1 -11.16 9.46 -14.35
C MET A 1 -12.28 8.51 -13.99
N ASP A 2 -12.40 7.35 -14.64
CA ASP A 2 -13.39 6.34 -14.28
C ASP A 2 -13.15 5.90 -12.83
N GLY A 3 -14.17 6.00 -11.97
CA GLY A 3 -14.09 5.67 -10.54
C GLY A 3 -13.69 4.20 -10.28
N LYS A 4 -13.91 3.32 -11.26
CA LYS A 4 -13.43 1.93 -11.21
C LYS A 4 -11.91 1.85 -11.29
N MET A 5 -11.29 2.61 -12.19
CA MET A 5 -9.84 2.58 -12.38
C MET A 5 -9.11 3.13 -11.16
N THR A 6 -9.59 4.22 -10.57
CA THR A 6 -8.99 4.79 -9.34
C THR A 6 -9.12 3.83 -8.16
N HIS A 7 -10.24 3.11 -8.03
CA HIS A 7 -10.41 2.08 -7.02
C HIS A 7 -9.42 0.93 -7.20
N VAL A 8 -9.27 0.40 -8.41
CA VAL A 8 -8.33 -0.69 -8.70
C VAL A 8 -6.90 -0.27 -8.39
N VAL A 9 -6.46 0.91 -8.86
CA VAL A 9 -5.09 1.41 -8.60
C VAL A 9 -4.84 1.57 -7.10
N ALA A 10 -5.76 2.23 -6.38
CA ALA A 10 -5.62 2.40 -4.94
C ALA A 10 -5.56 1.05 -4.21
N TRP A 11 -6.44 0.10 -4.57
CA TRP A 11 -6.46 -1.25 -3.99
C TRP A 11 -5.14 -2.00 -4.22
N THR A 12 -4.62 -1.98 -5.44
CA THR A 12 -3.33 -2.62 -5.76
C THR A 12 -2.19 -2.01 -4.96
N LEU A 13 -2.09 -0.68 -4.89
CA LEU A 13 -1.05 0.00 -4.12
C LEU A 13 -1.07 -0.37 -2.63
N VAL A 14 -2.27 -0.46 -2.04
CA VAL A 14 -2.44 -0.85 -0.63
C VAL A 14 -2.06 -2.31 -0.42
N MET A 15 -2.42 -3.22 -1.32
CA MET A 15 -2.06 -4.64 -1.18
C MET A 15 -0.56 -4.85 -1.30
N VAL A 16 0.10 -4.20 -2.27
CA VAL A 16 1.55 -4.28 -2.44
C VAL A 16 2.27 -3.65 -1.24
N GLY A 17 1.82 -2.49 -0.78
CA GLY A 17 2.38 -1.82 0.40
C GLY A 17 2.22 -2.63 1.68
N GLY A 18 1.03 -3.21 1.91
CA GLY A 18 0.75 -4.08 3.03
C GLY A 18 1.61 -5.34 3.03
N LEU A 19 1.80 -5.96 1.85
CA LEU A 19 2.69 -7.11 1.70
C LEU A 19 4.16 -6.73 2.01
N ASN A 20 4.63 -5.57 1.52
CA ASN A 20 5.97 -5.07 1.83
C ASN A 20 6.16 -4.90 3.34
N TRP A 21 5.22 -4.27 4.04
CA TRP A 21 5.33 -4.10 5.49
C TRP A 21 5.22 -5.43 6.25
N GLY A 22 4.46 -6.39 5.73
CA GLY A 22 4.45 -7.76 6.26
C GLY A 22 5.83 -8.41 6.16
N LEU A 23 6.52 -8.26 5.02
CA LEU A 23 7.90 -8.73 4.85
C LEU A 23 8.87 -8.00 5.77
N VAL A 24 8.78 -6.67 5.89
CA VAL A 24 9.60 -5.90 6.84
C VAL A 24 9.43 -6.40 8.26
N GLY A 25 8.19 -6.66 8.70
CA GLY A 25 7.91 -7.23 10.01
C GLY A 25 8.55 -8.61 10.21
N LEU A 26 8.39 -9.52 9.24
CA LEU A 26 9.00 -10.85 9.26
C LEU A 26 10.53 -10.81 9.25
N GLY A 27 11.11 -9.94 8.41
CA GLY A 27 12.54 -9.69 8.37
C GLY A 27 13.07 -9.21 9.73
N GLY A 28 12.31 -8.34 10.42
CA GLY A 28 12.61 -7.91 11.77
C GLY A 28 12.73 -9.06 12.78
N PHE A 29 11.84 -10.06 12.71
CA PHE A 29 11.95 -11.28 13.52
C PHE A 29 13.16 -12.15 13.18
N MET A 30 13.64 -12.07 11.94
CA MET A 30 14.78 -12.82 11.42
C MET A 30 16.10 -12.03 11.43
N GLY A 31 16.10 -10.81 11.99
CA GLY A 31 17.27 -9.93 12.05
C GLY A 31 17.76 -9.45 10.68
N SER A 32 16.90 -9.40 9.67
CA SER A 32 17.21 -9.00 8.29
C SER A 32 16.27 -7.90 7.81
N ASP A 33 16.76 -6.97 6.99
CA ASP A 33 15.90 -5.97 6.35
C ASP A 33 15.28 -6.53 5.06
N TRP A 34 13.97 -6.72 5.07
CA TRP A 34 13.19 -7.24 3.94
C TRP A 34 12.30 -6.18 3.29
N ASN A 35 12.67 -4.91 3.40
CA ASN A 35 11.98 -3.84 2.72
C ASN A 35 12.22 -3.87 1.20
N VAL A 36 11.25 -4.39 0.45
CA VAL A 36 11.31 -4.52 -1.01
C VAL A 36 11.34 -3.15 -1.69
N VAL A 37 10.65 -2.16 -1.14
CA VAL A 37 10.70 -0.78 -1.67
C VAL A 37 12.14 -0.25 -1.59
N HIS A 38 12.79 -0.44 -0.45
CA HIS A 38 14.19 -0.08 -0.27
C HIS A 38 15.13 -0.87 -1.19
N MET A 39 14.95 -2.19 -1.30
CA MET A 39 15.77 -3.05 -2.16
C MET A 39 15.71 -2.65 -3.64
N VAL A 40 14.54 -2.25 -4.14
CA VAL A 40 14.35 -1.87 -5.55
C VAL A 40 14.82 -0.44 -5.83
N LEU A 41 14.58 0.49 -4.91
CA LEU A 41 14.89 1.92 -5.11
C LEU A 41 16.30 2.30 -4.61
N GLY A 42 16.94 1.45 -3.81
CA GLY A 42 18.29 1.67 -3.29
C GLY A 42 18.40 2.93 -2.45
N SER A 43 19.40 3.78 -2.76
CA SER A 43 19.72 4.99 -1.99
C SER A 43 18.78 6.18 -2.23
N TRP A 44 17.69 6.00 -2.97
CA TRP A 44 16.75 7.07 -3.32
C TRP A 44 15.72 7.31 -2.22
N MET A 45 16.18 7.80 -1.07
CA MET A 45 15.37 8.00 0.13
C MET A 45 14.12 8.86 -0.12
N GLN A 46 14.21 9.86 -1.01
CA GLN A 46 13.07 10.71 -1.38
C GLN A 46 11.99 9.95 -2.16
N LEU A 47 12.38 9.05 -3.06
CA LEU A 47 11.43 8.30 -3.89
C LEU A 47 10.72 7.22 -3.06
N GLU A 48 11.46 6.57 -2.16
CA GLU A 48 10.90 5.65 -1.16
C GLU A 48 9.82 6.34 -0.30
N ALA A 49 10.11 7.54 0.21
CA ALA A 49 9.13 8.32 0.99
C ALA A 49 7.87 8.67 0.18
N ILE A 50 8.03 9.01 -1.10
CA ILE A 50 6.89 9.27 -1.99
C ILE A 50 6.02 8.01 -2.14
N VAL A 51 6.62 6.83 -2.32
CA VAL A 51 5.87 5.57 -2.40
C VAL A 51 5.04 5.36 -1.14
N TYR A 52 5.63 5.56 0.05
CA TYR A 52 4.89 5.42 1.31
C TYR A 52 3.72 6.39 1.45
N VAL A 53 3.91 7.66 1.05
CA VAL A 53 2.82 8.65 1.05
C VAL A 53 1.71 8.23 0.09
N VAL A 54 2.04 7.79 -1.12
CA VAL A 54 1.06 7.36 -2.12
C VAL A 54 0.29 6.11 -1.67
N VAL A 55 0.95 5.15 -1.05
CA VAL A 55 0.32 3.98 -0.43
C VAL A 55 -0.63 4.42 0.70
N GLY A 56 -0.19 5.31 1.59
CA GLY A 56 -1.03 5.85 2.67
C GLY A 56 -2.27 6.57 2.16
N LEU A 57 -2.13 7.44 1.16
CA LEU A 57 -3.26 8.13 0.53
C LEU A 57 -4.23 7.16 -0.14
N SER A 58 -3.71 6.09 -0.76
CA SER A 58 -4.54 5.03 -1.35
C SER A 58 -5.38 4.31 -0.30
N THR A 59 -4.79 4.02 0.87
CA THR A 59 -5.52 3.46 2.03
C THR A 59 -6.64 4.39 2.48
N VAL A 60 -6.36 5.68 2.66
CA VAL A 60 -7.38 6.67 3.05
C VAL A 60 -8.52 6.72 2.04
N TYR A 61 -8.23 6.71 0.74
CA TYR A 61 -9.24 6.69 -0.32
C TYR A 61 -10.16 5.45 -0.24
N LEU A 62 -9.58 4.25 -0.07
CA LEU A 62 -10.35 3.01 0.05
C LEU A 62 -11.23 2.98 1.31
N ILE A 63 -10.71 3.46 2.45
CA ILE A 63 -11.46 3.55 3.71
C ILE A 63 -12.63 4.52 3.56
N ALA A 64 -12.39 5.72 3.00
CA ALA A 64 -13.44 6.71 2.78
C ALA A 64 -14.56 6.20 1.85
N GLY A 65 -14.20 5.36 0.87
CA GLY A 65 -15.14 4.71 -0.05
C GLY A 65 -15.73 3.38 0.45
N HIS A 66 -15.30 2.86 1.60
CA HIS A 66 -15.52 1.45 1.98
C HIS A 66 -17.00 1.05 2.00
N LYS A 67 -17.85 1.79 2.70
CA LYS A 67 -19.28 1.45 2.81
C LYS A 67 -20.00 1.35 1.46
N LYS A 68 -19.57 2.13 0.47
CA LYS A 68 -20.17 2.14 -0.88
C LYS A 68 -19.69 0.97 -1.74
N ASN A 69 -18.45 0.54 -1.53
CA ASN A 69 -17.79 -0.48 -2.36
C ASN A 69 -17.86 -1.89 -1.75
N CYS A 70 -18.08 -1.99 -0.43
CA CYS A 70 -18.12 -3.24 0.29
C CYS A 70 -19.52 -3.87 0.26
N ARG A 71 -19.64 -5.04 -0.36
CA ARG A 71 -20.88 -5.83 -0.44
C ARG A 71 -21.44 -6.24 0.93
N MET A 72 -20.61 -6.29 1.97
CA MET A 72 -21.08 -6.61 3.33
C MET A 72 -21.62 -5.39 4.08
N CYS A 73 -21.26 -4.17 3.67
CA CYS A 73 -21.72 -2.94 4.31
C CYS A 73 -22.98 -2.36 3.67
N ASN A 74 -23.37 -2.86 2.50
CA ASN A 74 -24.61 -2.49 1.81
C ASN A 74 -25.27 -3.75 1.22
N PRO A 75 -25.85 -4.61 2.09
CA PRO A 75 -26.47 -5.87 1.70
C PRO A 75 -27.70 -5.70 0.80
#